data_AF-A0A8S0SMA2-F1
#
_entry.id   AF-A0A8S0SMA2-F1
#
_cell.length_a   1.000
_cell.length_b   1.000
_cell.length_c   1.000
_cell.angle_alpha   90.00
_cell.angle_beta   90.00
_cell.angle_gamma   90.00
#
_symmetry.space_group_name_H-M   'P 1'
#
loop_
_entity.id
_entity.type
_entity.pdbx_description
1 polymer ?
#
loop_
_entity_poly.entity_id
_entity_poly.type
_entity_poly.pdbx_seq_one_letter_code
_entity_poly.pdbx_strand_id
1 'polypeptide(L)'
;MAGDYPSKPMSLYATIWDASTWATNGGKEKVDYKYEPFVSEFTNLVLEGCIVDPIEQISSTNCTDRIASLLAKKYSTITPEGRKSMKRFREMFMYYSSCYHNVRYPIPPPECVVVASEREMFQNGGRLREKMKFGGSHWRNGHGWRSRRPRKVEATGHVAAM
;
A
#
# COMPACT_ATOMS: atom_id res chain seq x y z
N MET A 1 -6.21 0.55 28.58
CA MET A 1 -7.19 1.04 27.59
C MET A 1 -7.09 0.12 26.39
N ALA A 2 -8.05 -0.77 26.20
CA ALA A 2 -8.11 -1.61 25.00
C ALA A 2 -8.39 -0.68 23.81
N GLY A 3 -7.54 -0.71 22.79
CA GLY A 3 -7.78 0.07 21.56
C GLY A 3 -9.02 -0.43 20.86
N ASP A 4 -9.82 0.48 20.31
CA ASP A 4 -10.98 0.13 19.49
C ASP A 4 -10.49 -0.64 18.25
N TYR A 5 -10.88 -1.91 18.15
CA TYR A 5 -10.62 -2.75 16.99
C TYR A 5 -11.87 -2.84 16.11
N PRO A 6 -11.77 -2.78 14.76
CA PRO A 6 -12.92 -2.86 13.89
C PRO A 6 -13.76 -4.13 14.15
N SER A 7 -14.97 -3.94 14.67
CA SER A 7 -15.87 -5.03 15.10
C SER A 7 -17.23 -5.03 14.40
N LYS A 8 -17.50 -4.02 13.56
CA LYS A 8 -18.74 -3.90 12.79
C LYS A 8 -18.58 -4.54 11.39
N PRO A 9 -19.65 -5.10 10.80
CA PRO A 9 -19.64 -5.53 9.40
C PRO A 9 -19.19 -4.39 8.46
N MET A 10 -18.45 -4.74 7.41
CA MET A 10 -17.90 -3.80 6.43
C MET A 10 -18.26 -4.22 5.00
N SER A 11 -18.34 -3.24 4.10
CA SER A 11 -18.49 -3.45 2.66
C SER A 11 -17.18 -3.12 1.94
N LEU A 12 -16.93 -3.78 0.81
CA LEU A 12 -15.77 -3.53 -0.04
C LEU A 12 -16.11 -2.49 -1.11
N TYR A 13 -15.23 -1.52 -1.31
CA TYR A 13 -15.34 -0.48 -2.33
C TYR A 13 -14.05 -0.41 -3.15
N ALA A 14 -14.16 -0.23 -4.46
CA ALA A 14 -13.05 0.08 -5.35
C ALA A 14 -13.42 1.34 -6.15
N THR A 15 -12.59 2.38 -6.07
CA THR A 15 -12.86 3.69 -6.69
C THR A 15 -11.58 4.28 -7.28
N ILE A 16 -11.74 4.97 -8.40
CA ILE A 16 -10.75 5.90 -8.94
C ILE A 16 -11.33 7.31 -8.81
N TRP A 17 -10.59 8.23 -8.19
CA TRP A 17 -11.10 9.57 -7.91
C TRP A 17 -9.96 10.59 -7.80
N ASP A 18 -10.30 11.87 -7.98
CA ASP A 18 -9.34 12.97 -7.90
C ASP A 18 -9.06 13.39 -6.45
N ALA A 19 -7.86 13.06 -5.98
CA ALA A 19 -7.34 13.41 -4.66
C ALA A 19 -6.23 14.48 -4.72
N SER A 20 -6.29 15.40 -5.69
CA SER A 20 -5.27 16.44 -5.94
C SER A 20 -4.93 17.32 -4.74
N THR A 21 -5.80 17.42 -3.74
CA THR A 21 -5.53 18.20 -2.53
C THR A 21 -4.48 17.57 -1.62
N TRP A 22 -4.15 16.28 -1.77
CA TRP A 22 -3.19 15.61 -0.87
C TRP A 22 -2.37 14.46 -1.47
N ALA A 23 -2.83 13.78 -2.53
CA ALA A 23 -2.26 12.51 -2.97
C ALA A 23 -0.78 12.60 -3.40
N THR A 24 -0.44 13.55 -4.27
CA THR A 24 0.91 13.63 -4.86
C THR A 24 1.68 14.80 -4.25
N ASN A 25 2.83 14.50 -3.65
CA ASN A 25 3.70 15.49 -2.98
C ASN A 25 2.95 16.35 -1.94
N GLY A 26 1.96 15.76 -1.25
CA GLY A 26 1.11 16.47 -0.29
C GLY A 26 0.17 17.50 -0.94
N GLY A 27 -0.25 17.28 -2.19
CA GLY A 27 -1.16 18.15 -2.94
C GLY A 27 -0.48 19.23 -3.78
N LYS A 28 0.85 19.21 -3.88
CA LYS A 28 1.60 20.16 -4.71
C LYS A 28 1.49 19.87 -6.20
N GLU A 29 1.48 18.58 -6.55
CA GLU A 29 1.25 18.12 -7.92
C GLU A 29 -0.21 17.73 -8.04
N LYS A 30 -0.95 18.43 -8.89
CA LYS A 30 -2.37 18.16 -9.16
C LYS A 30 -2.52 17.28 -10.38
N VAL A 31 -3.67 16.62 -10.50
CA VAL A 31 -4.01 15.89 -11.72
C VAL A 31 -3.99 16.83 -12.93
N ASP A 32 -3.39 16.37 -14.02
CA ASP A 32 -3.46 17.04 -15.32
C ASP A 32 -4.41 16.25 -16.22
N TYR A 33 -5.64 16.76 -16.36
CA TYR A 33 -6.70 16.13 -17.14
C TYR A 33 -6.40 16.02 -18.64
N LYS A 34 -5.32 16.65 -19.14
CA LYS A 34 -4.87 16.42 -20.52
C LYS A 34 -4.41 14.97 -20.78
N TYR A 35 -4.07 14.22 -19.73
CA TYR A 35 -3.65 12.83 -19.83
C TYR A 35 -4.80 11.83 -19.63
N GLU A 36 -6.05 12.28 -19.66
CA GLU A 36 -7.20 11.39 -19.58
C GLU A 36 -7.31 10.47 -20.83
N PRO A 37 -7.95 9.30 -20.72
CA PRO A 37 -8.63 8.75 -19.53
C PRO A 37 -7.66 8.12 -18.51
N PHE A 38 -7.98 8.31 -17.22
CA PHE A 38 -7.32 7.58 -16.14
C PHE A 38 -8.05 6.25 -15.93
N VAL A 39 -7.40 5.14 -16.26
CA VAL A 39 -8.02 3.81 -16.26
C VAL A 39 -7.35 2.92 -15.21
N SER A 40 -8.17 2.20 -14.42
CA SER A 40 -7.73 1.12 -13.55
C SER A 40 -8.46 -0.16 -13.93
N GLU A 41 -7.70 -1.26 -14.07
CA GLU A 41 -8.22 -2.58 -14.39
C GLU A 41 -8.08 -3.48 -13.17
N PHE A 42 -9.15 -4.18 -12.81
CA PHE A 42 -9.18 -5.13 -11.68
C PHE A 42 -9.62 -6.49 -12.20
N THR A 43 -8.86 -7.53 -11.90
CA THR A 43 -9.15 -8.92 -12.28
C THR A 43 -8.97 -9.84 -11.08
N ASN A 44 -9.47 -11.08 -11.18
CA ASN A 44 -9.29 -12.12 -10.16
C ASN A 44 -9.79 -11.72 -8.75
N LEU A 45 -10.98 -11.13 -8.65
CA LEU A 45 -11.59 -10.81 -7.36
C LEU A 45 -11.88 -12.09 -6.58
N VAL A 46 -11.25 -12.23 -5.41
CA VAL A 46 -11.49 -13.32 -4.47
C VAL A 46 -12.09 -12.74 -3.19
N LEU A 47 -13.28 -13.20 -2.83
CA LEU A 47 -13.97 -12.81 -1.59
C LEU A 47 -14.09 -14.03 -0.67
N GLU A 48 -13.23 -14.09 0.34
CA GLU A 48 -13.32 -15.06 1.44
C GLU A 48 -13.64 -14.32 2.73
N GLY A 49 -14.85 -14.52 3.24
CA GLY A 49 -15.31 -13.84 4.45
C GLY A 49 -16.63 -14.39 4.98
N CYS A 50 -17.05 -13.83 6.10
CA CYS A 50 -18.41 -13.98 6.61
C CYS A 50 -19.29 -12.91 5.94
N ILE A 51 -20.30 -13.35 5.18
CA ILE A 51 -21.29 -12.45 4.60
C ILE A 51 -22.38 -12.22 5.66
N VAL A 52 -22.70 -10.95 5.90
CA VAL A 52 -23.73 -10.53 6.85
C VAL A 52 -24.76 -9.70 6.08
N ASP A 53 -26.04 -9.90 6.37
CA ASP A 53 -27.08 -9.03 5.83
C ASP A 53 -26.94 -7.63 6.45
N PRO A 54 -26.83 -6.55 5.63
CA PRO A 54 -26.72 -5.18 6.13
C PRO A 54 -27.87 -4.75 7.06
N ILE A 55 -29.04 -5.40 6.95
CA ILE A 55 -30.25 -5.13 7.75
C ILE A 55 -30.15 -5.81 9.12
N GLU A 56 -29.59 -7.02 9.19
CA GLU A 56 -29.49 -7.82 10.42
C GLU A 56 -28.23 -7.49 11.23
N GLN A 57 -28.00 -6.20 11.54
CA GLN A 57 -26.74 -5.64 12.09
C GLN A 57 -26.05 -6.39 13.26
N ILE A 58 -26.63 -7.45 13.83
CA ILE A 58 -25.99 -8.37 14.79
C ILE A 58 -26.41 -9.83 14.53
N SER A 59 -25.38 -10.69 14.41
CA SER A 59 -25.37 -12.15 14.59
C SER A 59 -26.02 -13.02 13.51
N SER A 60 -25.31 -13.22 12.40
CA SER A 60 -25.39 -14.53 11.74
C SER A 60 -24.63 -15.53 12.63
N THR A 61 -25.39 -16.33 13.39
CA THR A 61 -24.91 -17.57 14.03
C THR A 61 -24.15 -18.49 13.06
N ASN A 62 -24.27 -18.23 11.75
CA ASN A 62 -23.67 -18.99 10.65
C ASN A 62 -22.22 -18.60 10.28
N CYS A 63 -21.58 -17.67 10.98
CA CYS A 63 -20.22 -17.23 10.64
C CYS A 63 -19.09 -17.80 11.50
N THR A 64 -19.41 -18.49 12.59
CA THR A 64 -18.41 -19.12 13.46
C THR A 64 -17.50 -20.07 12.70
N ASP A 65 -18.07 -20.93 11.86
CA ASP A 65 -17.30 -21.96 11.13
C ASP A 65 -16.42 -21.35 10.04
N ARG A 66 -16.93 -20.31 9.35
CA ARG A 66 -16.16 -19.58 8.35
C ARG A 66 -15.00 -18.83 9.00
N ILE A 67 -15.24 -18.16 10.13
CA ILE A 67 -14.19 -17.47 10.88
C ILE A 67 -13.16 -18.47 11.40
N ALA A 68 -13.59 -19.60 11.96
CA ALA A 68 -12.70 -20.66 12.42
C ALA A 68 -11.83 -21.21 11.27
N SER A 69 -12.44 -21.44 10.11
CA SER A 69 -11.71 -21.86 8.90
C SER A 69 -10.66 -20.83 8.47
N LEU A 70 -11.00 -19.53 8.47
CA LEU A 70 -10.07 -18.45 8.15
C LEU A 70 -8.91 -18.36 9.16
N LEU A 71 -9.20 -18.51 10.45
CA LEU A 71 -8.19 -18.50 11.52
C LEU A 71 -7.25 -19.73 11.45
N ALA A 72 -7.73 -20.85 10.93
CA ALA A 72 -6.92 -22.05 10.72
C ALA A 72 -5.98 -21.96 9.50
N LYS A 73 -6.12 -20.94 8.64
CA LYS A 73 -5.25 -20.75 7.47
C LYS A 73 -3.84 -20.37 7.89
N LYS A 74 -2.84 -20.79 7.11
CA LYS A 74 -1.42 -20.51 7.39
C LYS A 74 -1.07 -19.02 7.48
N TYR A 75 -1.84 -18.15 6.83
CA TYR A 75 -1.62 -16.70 6.82
C TYR A 75 -2.30 -15.97 7.99
N SER A 76 -3.08 -16.66 8.84
CA SER A 76 -3.75 -16.03 9.99
C SER A 76 -2.75 -15.51 11.04
N THR A 77 -1.55 -16.10 11.07
CA THR A 77 -0.44 -15.65 11.91
C THR A 77 0.80 -15.38 11.05
N ILE A 78 1.53 -14.32 11.40
CA ILE A 78 2.77 -13.98 10.69
C ILE A 78 3.89 -14.96 11.09
N THR A 79 4.49 -15.63 10.10
CA THR A 79 5.64 -16.51 10.33
C THR A 79 6.90 -15.70 10.70
N PRO A 80 7.93 -16.32 11.31
CA PRO A 80 9.21 -15.65 11.57
C PRO A 80 9.84 -15.07 10.31
N GLU A 81 9.78 -15.78 9.18
CA GLU A 81 10.28 -15.35 7.88
C GLU A 81 9.46 -14.18 7.34
N GLY A 82 8.14 -14.21 7.50
CA GLY A 82 7.24 -13.11 7.17
C GLY A 82 7.57 -11.86 7.97
N ARG A 83 7.82 -12.00 9.28
CA ARG A 83 8.23 -10.90 10.16
C ARG A 83 9.59 -10.31 9.75
N LYS A 84 10.57 -11.14 9.39
CA LYS A 84 11.87 -10.70 8.86
C LYS A 84 11.71 -9.94 7.54
N SER A 85 10.86 -10.44 6.65
CA SER A 85 10.58 -9.80 5.36
C SER A 85 9.87 -8.45 5.53
N MET A 86 8.87 -8.38 6.42
CA MET A 86 8.18 -7.15 6.79
C MET A 86 9.16 -6.11 7.37
N LYS A 87 10.05 -6.53 8.29
CA LYS A 87 11.09 -5.65 8.85
C LYS A 87 11.99 -5.09 7.75
N ARG A 88 12.52 -5.94 6.87
CA ARG A 88 13.36 -5.52 5.74
C ARG A 88 12.61 -4.57 4.80
N PHE A 89 11.33 -4.82 4.53
CA PHE A 89 10.52 -3.93 3.70
C PHE A 89 10.37 -2.54 4.34
N ARG A 90 10.08 -2.49 5.65
CA ARG A 90 9.96 -1.24 6.41
C ARG A 90 11.26 -0.44 6.38
N GLU A 91 12.40 -1.08 6.59
CA GLU A 91 13.73 -0.45 6.56
C GLU A 91 14.09 0.17 5.19
N MET A 92 13.58 -0.40 4.10
CA MET A 92 13.96 -0.02 2.75
C MET A 92 12.97 0.92 2.06
N PHE A 93 11.67 0.73 2.29
CA PHE A 93 10.59 1.33 1.49
C PHE A 93 9.59 2.17 2.28
N MET A 94 9.64 2.20 3.61
CA MET A 94 8.71 3.01 4.41
C MET A 94 9.13 4.48 4.39
N TYR A 95 8.31 5.36 3.78
CA TYR A 95 8.60 6.81 3.72
C TYR A 95 7.94 7.62 4.82
N TYR A 96 6.90 7.08 5.45
CA TYR A 96 6.08 7.73 6.46
C TYR A 96 5.59 6.72 7.49
N SER A 97 5.50 7.13 8.76
CA SER A 97 4.90 6.36 9.83
C SER A 97 4.19 7.27 10.82
N SER A 98 2.93 6.98 11.13
CA SER A 98 2.15 7.68 12.17
C SER A 98 2.74 7.44 13.57
N CYS A 99 3.25 6.24 13.85
CA CYS A 99 3.87 5.90 15.14
C CYS A 99 5.12 6.73 15.47
N TYR A 100 5.79 7.29 14.45
CA TYR A 100 6.95 8.16 14.62
C TYR A 100 6.63 9.64 14.36
N HIS A 101 5.36 9.98 14.18
CA HIS A 101 4.90 11.34 13.93
C HIS A 101 4.64 12.10 15.25
N ASN A 102 5.71 12.43 15.96
CA ASN A 102 5.67 13.08 17.28
C ASN A 102 4.98 14.45 17.28
N VAL A 103 4.98 15.17 16.15
CA VAL A 103 4.29 16.47 16.04
C VAL A 103 2.77 16.30 16.12
N ARG A 104 2.23 15.25 15.50
CA ARG A 104 0.78 14.96 15.52
C ARG A 104 0.38 14.12 16.73
N TYR A 105 1.25 13.21 17.14
CA TYR A 105 1.03 12.30 18.26
C TYR A 105 2.20 12.43 19.26
N PRO A 106 2.12 13.37 20.22
CA PRO A 106 3.16 13.54 21.23
C PRO A 106 3.42 12.26 22.04
N ILE A 107 2.35 11.49 22.26
CA ILE A 107 2.40 10.12 22.79
C ILE A 107 1.96 9.20 21.64
N PRO A 108 2.78 8.23 21.23
CA PRO A 108 2.39 7.28 20.20
C PRO A 108 1.11 6.53 20.59
N PRO A 109 0.22 6.24 19.62
CA PRO A 109 -0.94 5.40 19.87
C PRO A 109 -0.56 4.05 20.53
N PRO A 110 -1.41 3.50 21.42
CA PRO A 110 -1.08 2.33 22.23
C PRO A 110 -0.80 1.04 21.43
N GLU A 111 -1.27 0.97 20.18
CA GLU A 111 -1.00 -0.13 19.26
C GLU A 111 0.40 -0.08 18.63
N CYS A 112 1.10 1.05 18.74
CA CYS A 112 2.42 1.23 18.14
C CYS A 112 3.51 0.49 18.93
N VAL A 113 4.26 -0.38 18.24
CA VAL A 113 5.50 -0.97 18.76
C VAL A 113 6.68 -0.09 18.33
N VAL A 114 7.22 0.68 19.27
CA VAL A 114 8.34 1.60 19.00
C VAL A 114 9.66 0.83 18.91
N VAL A 115 10.12 0.58 17.69
CA VAL A 115 11.47 0.03 17.44
C VAL A 115 12.48 1.17 17.34
N ALA A 116 13.55 1.13 18.15
CA ALA A 116 14.54 2.20 18.22
C ALA A 116 15.27 2.44 16.88
N SER A 117 15.74 1.37 16.21
CA SER A 117 16.43 1.49 14.93
C SER A 117 15.53 2.04 13.82
N GLU A 118 14.23 1.77 13.86
CA GLU A 118 13.28 2.37 12.92
C GLU A 118 13.04 3.84 13.24
N ARG A 119 12.87 4.20 14.53
CA ARG A 119 12.65 5.58 14.98
C ARG A 119 13.74 6.53 14.49
N GLU A 120 15.00 6.08 14.50
CA GLU A 120 16.15 6.86 14.04
C GLU A 120 16.06 7.23 12.56
N MET A 121 15.32 6.47 11.74
CA MET A 121 15.12 6.76 10.32
C MET A 121 14.13 7.91 10.07
N PHE A 122 13.27 8.25 11.03
CA PHE A 122 12.17 9.22 10.83
C PHE A 122 12.42 10.57 11.51
N GLN A 123 11.95 11.62 10.85
CA GLN A 123 11.85 12.97 11.39
C GLN A 123 10.70 13.05 12.39
N ASN A 124 10.65 14.09 13.22
CA ASN A 124 9.53 14.31 14.15
C ASN A 124 8.16 14.44 13.43
N GLY A 125 8.15 14.84 12.16
CA GLY A 125 6.98 14.87 11.29
C GLY A 125 6.55 13.50 10.75
N GLY A 126 7.17 12.39 11.18
CA GLY A 126 6.86 11.02 10.76
C GLY A 126 7.36 10.66 9.35
N ARG A 127 7.93 11.60 8.61
CA ARG A 127 8.57 11.35 7.29
C ARG A 127 10.01 10.86 7.45
N LEU A 128 10.48 10.08 6.49
CA LEU A 128 11.86 9.59 6.45
C LEU A 128 12.87 10.75 6.42
N ARG A 129 13.96 10.65 7.20
CA ARG A 129 15.03 11.67 7.30
C ARG A 129 15.82 11.78 6.02
N GLU A 130 16.35 10.65 5.58
CA GLU A 130 17.13 10.52 4.37
C GLU A 130 16.24 9.99 3.24
N LYS A 131 16.71 10.10 1.99
CA LYS A 131 16.02 9.43 0.89
C LYS A 131 16.04 7.92 1.12
N MET A 132 14.99 7.25 0.66
CA MET A 132 14.94 5.78 0.68
C MET A 132 16.23 5.20 0.11
N LYS A 133 16.74 4.15 0.74
CA LYS A 133 17.91 3.40 0.27
C LYS A 133 17.50 2.51 -0.90
N PHE A 134 17.08 3.10 -2.03
CA PHE A 134 16.85 2.35 -3.26
C PHE A 134 18.18 1.77 -3.75
N GLY A 135 18.41 0.49 -3.50
CA GLY A 135 19.59 -0.23 -3.97
C GLY A 135 20.88 0.24 -3.30
N GLY A 136 21.52 -0.64 -2.54
CA GLY A 136 22.92 -0.45 -2.20
C GLY A 136 23.72 -0.21 -3.48
N SER A 137 24.42 0.93 -3.55
CA SER A 137 25.80 1.09 -4.05
C SER A 137 26.27 0.30 -5.28
N HIS A 138 25.41 -0.10 -6.23
CA HIS A 138 25.80 -0.90 -7.39
C HIS A 138 25.14 -0.43 -8.69
N TRP A 139 25.21 0.87 -8.98
CA TRP A 139 25.08 1.43 -10.32
C TRP A 139 26.06 2.61 -10.48
N ARG A 140 27.34 2.34 -10.20
CA ARG A 140 28.48 3.16 -10.63
C ARG A 140 29.48 2.25 -11.31
N ASN A 141 29.18 1.88 -12.56
CA ASN A 141 30.19 1.63 -13.57
C ASN A 141 29.55 1.93 -14.91
N GLY A 142 30.00 3.04 -15.49
CA GLY A 142 29.51 3.51 -16.77
C GLY A 142 30.01 2.63 -17.90
N HIS A 143 29.12 2.37 -18.85
CA HIS A 143 29.49 2.31 -20.26
C HIS A 143 28.45 3.12 -21.03
N GLY A 144 28.93 4.20 -21.67
CA GLY A 144 28.10 5.16 -22.38
C GLY A 144 27.28 4.49 -23.49
N TRP A 145 25.97 4.57 -23.36
CA TRP A 145 25.06 4.25 -24.45
C TRP A 145 25.07 5.42 -25.44
N ARG A 146 25.82 5.24 -26.53
CA ARG A 146 25.78 6.13 -27.70
C ARG A 146 24.35 6.15 -28.25
N SER A 147 23.75 7.34 -28.26
CA SER A 147 22.53 7.65 -28.98
C SER A 147 22.66 7.26 -30.46
N ARG A 148 21.90 6.24 -30.90
CA ARG A 148 21.57 6.04 -32.31
C ARG A 148 20.12 6.47 -32.51
N ARG A 149 19.94 7.55 -33.27
CA ARG A 149 18.64 8.03 -33.76
C ARG A 149 17.97 7.01 -34.68
N PRO A 150 16.62 7.04 -34.79
CA PRO A 150 15.79 5.92 -35.20
C PRO A 150 15.74 5.73 -36.72
N ARG A 151 15.59 4.48 -37.17
CA ARG A 151 15.24 4.15 -38.56
C ARG A 151 13.71 4.06 -38.65
N LYS A 152 13.10 4.89 -39.50
CA LYS A 152 11.67 4.85 -39.84
C LYS A 152 11.29 3.43 -40.26
N VAL A 153 10.22 2.90 -39.66
CA VAL A 153 9.50 1.73 -40.18
C VAL A 153 8.12 2.22 -40.61
N GLU A 154 7.84 1.97 -41.89
CA GLU A 154 6.63 2.32 -42.61
C GLU A 154 5.41 1.62 -42.01
N ALA A 155 4.30 2.34 -41.93
CA ALA A 155 3.02 1.83 -41.46
C ALA A 155 2.37 0.98 -42.56
N THR A 156 2.12 -0.29 -42.27
CA THR A 156 1.08 -1.08 -42.94
C THR A 156 0.13 -1.57 -41.87
N GLY A 157 -1.04 -0.94 -41.79
CA GLY A 157 -2.09 -1.32 -40.87
C GLY A 157 -2.70 -2.66 -41.24
N HIS A 158 -3.30 -3.33 -40.25
CA HIS A 158 -4.49 -4.16 -40.40
C HIS A 158 -5.27 -4.08 -39.09
N VAL A 159 -6.53 -3.68 -39.22
CA VAL A 159 -7.59 -3.72 -38.22
C VAL A 159 -8.00 -5.18 -38.03
N ALA A 160 -8.15 -5.63 -36.78
CA ALA A 160 -9.06 -6.71 -36.45
C ALA A 160 -9.52 -6.57 -35.00
N ALA A 161 -10.79 -6.23 -34.85
CA ALA A 161 -11.54 -6.31 -33.61
C ALA A 161 -11.97 -7.75 -33.35
N MET A 162 -11.97 -8.15 -32.08
CA MET A 162 -12.94 -9.03 -31.43
C MET A 162 -12.95 -8.68 -29.94
#